data_AF-A0A535KWS7-F1
#
_entry.id   AF-A0A535KWS7-F1
#
_cell.length_a   1.000
_cell.length_b   1.000
_cell.length_c   1.000
_cell.angle_alpha   90.00
_cell.angle_beta   90.00
_cell.angle_gamma   90.00
#
_symmetry.space_group_name_H-M   'P 1'
#
loop_
_entity.id
_entity.type
_entity.pdbx_description
1 polymer ?
#
loop_
_entity_poly.entity_id
_entity_poly.type
_entity_poly.pdbx_seq_one_letter_code
_entity_poly.pdbx_strand_id
1 'polypeptide(L)'
;MNDQSVAGLSVILGQMVAYFRNRVSVDDLDVLNFSLHHLFCRIDYLYLTALPELLSSSILAVTEQALSDDLACRQNIWSKLREIKHIINRLEPLCNLLVDATRCILEAFDSTGHMAGMQRRSPATKNENTLPRVTAMVQSEDQDWEQPLNQEHWEQALTALITCLSTWQQSYSQLAHFIDHFAYVLPTIPSLTQLDEVFNILLDSAGTIFGEILPKAISAGQMVDDAGVATLLFDLMQQTDQLLLQFDAALEPLHALIEHFALMFHR
;
A
#
# COMPACT_ATOMS: atom_id res chain seq x y z
N MET A 1 11.78 8.98 -5.14
CA MET A 1 11.22 8.69 -3.81
C MET A 1 11.55 9.83 -2.89
N ASN A 2 10.55 10.34 -2.17
CA ASN A 2 10.73 11.35 -1.13
C ASN A 2 11.14 10.65 0.17
N ASP A 3 12.40 10.78 0.58
CA ASP A 3 12.94 10.09 1.77
C ASP A 3 12.15 10.40 3.06
N GLN A 4 11.51 11.58 3.13
CA GLN A 4 10.70 11.99 4.27
C GLN A 4 9.37 11.22 4.38
N SER A 5 8.73 10.90 3.26
CA SER A 5 7.45 10.16 3.29
C SER A 5 7.67 8.69 3.62
N VAL A 6 8.77 8.11 3.15
CA VAL A 6 9.19 6.73 3.49
C VAL A 6 9.53 6.62 4.97
N ALA A 7 10.29 7.59 5.51
CA ALA A 7 10.57 7.66 6.94
C ALA A 7 9.27 7.83 7.76
N GLY A 8 8.34 8.68 7.29
CA GLY A 8 7.03 8.84 7.90
C GLY A 8 6.22 7.54 7.93
N LEU A 9 6.18 6.80 6.82
CA LEU A 9 5.54 5.49 6.77
C LEU A 9 6.20 4.49 7.74
N SER A 10 7.53 4.46 7.83
CA SER A 10 8.23 3.58 8.78
C SER A 10 7.87 3.88 10.24
N VAL A 11 7.70 5.16 10.61
CA VAL A 11 7.21 5.53 11.94
C VAL A 11 5.80 4.99 12.17
N ILE A 12 4.93 5.13 11.18
CA ILE A 12 3.54 4.67 11.23
C ILE A 12 3.47 3.15 11.40
N LEU A 13 4.18 2.40 10.56
CA LEU A 13 4.22 0.94 10.64
C LEU A 13 4.85 0.46 11.95
N GLY A 14 5.88 1.15 12.46
CA GLY A 14 6.48 0.84 13.76
C GLY A 14 5.49 0.96 14.92
N GLN A 15 4.61 1.96 14.91
CA GLN A 15 3.55 2.09 15.92
C GLN A 15 2.49 0.98 15.81
N MET A 16 2.16 0.57 14.59
CA MET A 16 1.24 -0.54 14.37
C MET A 16 1.82 -1.86 14.91
N VAL A 17 3.10 -2.13 14.68
CA VAL A 17 3.81 -3.28 15.24
C VAL A 17 3.82 -3.23 16.78
N ALA A 18 4.09 -2.06 17.36
CA ALA A 18 4.06 -1.87 18.80
C ALA A 18 2.66 -2.15 19.39
N TYR A 19 1.60 -1.72 18.70
CA TYR A 19 0.21 -1.96 19.11
C TYR A 19 -0.16 -3.45 19.12
N PHE A 20 0.20 -4.18 18.05
CA PHE A 20 -0.11 -5.61 17.93
C PHE A 20 0.86 -6.52 18.70
N ARG A 21 1.87 -5.95 19.36
CA ARG A 21 2.85 -6.68 20.14
C ARG A 21 2.16 -7.56 21.18
N ASN A 22 2.51 -8.84 21.21
CA ASN A 22 1.93 -9.88 22.07
C ASN A 22 0.47 -10.29 21.77
N ARG A 23 -0.16 -9.74 20.72
CA ARG A 23 -1.52 -10.09 20.28
C ARG A 23 -1.54 -10.90 19.00
N VAL A 24 -0.51 -10.74 18.17
CA VAL A 24 -0.37 -11.33 16.84
C VAL A 24 1.01 -11.98 16.73
N SER A 25 1.15 -13.00 15.87
CA SER A 25 2.45 -13.54 15.46
C SER A 25 3.36 -12.45 14.91
N VAL A 26 4.65 -12.50 15.27
CA VAL A 26 5.66 -11.58 14.74
C VAL A 26 5.80 -11.74 13.23
N ASP A 27 5.70 -12.96 12.72
CA ASP A 27 5.81 -13.25 11.28
C ASP A 27 4.71 -12.55 10.47
N ASP A 28 3.46 -12.55 10.96
CA ASP A 28 2.33 -11.89 10.29
C ASP A 28 2.50 -10.36 10.29
N LEU A 29 3.04 -9.80 11.37
CA LEU A 29 3.34 -8.37 11.47
C LEU A 29 4.48 -7.96 10.54
N ASP A 30 5.50 -8.79 10.40
CA ASP A 30 6.60 -8.57 9.46
C ASP A 30 6.11 -8.61 8.01
N VAL A 31 5.26 -9.57 7.66
CA VAL A 31 4.64 -9.66 6.33
C VAL A 31 3.76 -8.44 6.05
N LEU A 32 2.95 -8.01 7.02
CA LEU A 32 2.11 -6.81 6.91
C LEU A 32 2.96 -5.56 6.67
N ASN A 33 3.99 -5.35 7.49
CA ASN A 33 4.92 -4.22 7.39
C ASN A 33 5.66 -4.20 6.05
N PHE A 34 6.23 -5.35 5.66
CA PHE A 34 6.92 -5.52 4.38
C PHE A 34 6.01 -5.18 3.20
N SER A 35 4.79 -5.74 3.20
CA SER A 35 3.85 -5.58 2.09
C SER A 35 3.39 -4.12 1.95
N LEU A 36 3.01 -3.47 3.05
CA LEU A 36 2.59 -2.06 3.04
C LEU A 36 3.73 -1.12 2.62
N HIS A 37 4.94 -1.34 3.13
CA HIS A 37 6.11 -0.53 2.76
C HIS A 37 6.42 -0.63 1.27
N HIS A 38 6.46 -1.85 0.73
CA HIS A 38 6.77 -2.06 -0.68
C HIS A 38 5.62 -1.61 -1.60
N LEU A 39 4.37 -1.80 -1.18
CA LEU A 39 3.20 -1.30 -1.90
C LEU A 39 3.28 0.23 -2.03
N PHE A 40 3.53 0.94 -0.92
CA PHE A 40 3.71 2.40 -0.93
C PHE A 40 4.81 2.84 -1.89
N CYS A 41 6.01 2.27 -1.77
CA CYS A 41 7.15 2.67 -2.60
C CYS A 41 6.92 2.43 -4.09
N ARG A 42 6.20 1.36 -4.44
CA ARG A 42 5.91 1.02 -5.85
C ARG A 42 4.81 1.90 -6.43
N ILE A 43 3.81 2.26 -5.64
CA ILE A 43 2.76 3.20 -6.03
C ILE A 43 3.34 4.62 -6.14
N ASP A 44 4.22 5.03 -5.22
CA ASP A 44 4.97 6.29 -5.31
C ASP A 44 5.69 6.41 -6.65
N TYR A 45 6.44 5.37 -7.01
CA TYR A 45 7.16 5.32 -8.28
C TYR A 45 6.22 5.33 -9.50
N LEU A 46 5.08 4.64 -9.42
CA LEU A 46 4.09 4.62 -10.49
C LEU A 46 3.56 6.03 -10.80
N TYR A 47 3.10 6.76 -9.79
CA TYR A 47 2.44 8.06 -9.95
C TYR A 47 3.39 9.26 -10.07
N LEU A 48 4.58 9.18 -9.49
CA LEU A 48 5.56 10.28 -9.52
C LEU A 48 6.65 10.10 -10.58
N THR A 49 6.76 8.94 -11.21
CA THR A 49 7.82 8.68 -12.19
C THR A 49 7.30 7.97 -13.43
N ALA A 50 6.82 6.74 -13.32
CA ALA A 50 6.55 5.91 -14.49
C ALA A 50 5.41 6.48 -15.38
N LEU A 51 4.29 6.89 -14.78
CA LEU A 51 3.16 7.50 -15.52
C LEU A 51 3.53 8.88 -16.09
N PRO A 52 4.11 9.83 -15.31
CA PRO A 52 4.56 11.10 -15.86
C PRO A 52 5.54 10.96 -17.03
N GLU A 53 6.52 10.05 -16.94
CA GLU A 53 7.49 9.85 -18.01
C GLU A 53 6.85 9.31 -19.29
N LEU A 54 5.88 8.40 -19.18
CA LEU A 54 5.12 7.94 -20.34
C LEU A 54 4.32 9.08 -20.97
N LEU A 55 3.55 9.80 -20.15
CA LEU A 55 2.53 10.74 -20.64
C LEU A 55 3.10 12.11 -21.03
N SER A 56 4.26 12.49 -20.49
CA SER A 56 4.96 13.74 -20.86
C SER A 56 5.77 13.62 -22.15
N SER A 57 6.20 12.40 -22.51
CA SER A 57 7.13 12.19 -23.64
C SER A 57 6.51 12.42 -25.04
N SER A 58 5.18 12.49 -25.16
CA SER A 58 4.49 12.49 -26.47
C SER A 58 3.79 13.79 -26.85
N ILE A 59 3.87 14.85 -26.05
CA ILE A 59 3.20 16.14 -26.34
C ILE A 59 3.67 16.75 -27.68
N LEU A 60 4.80 16.28 -28.24
CA LEU A 60 5.34 16.75 -29.52
C LEU A 60 5.04 15.86 -30.74
N ALA A 61 4.43 14.68 -30.58
CA ALA A 61 4.30 13.68 -31.66
C ALA A 61 2.82 13.29 -31.94
N VAL A 62 1.93 14.28 -32.00
CA VAL A 62 0.46 14.12 -32.07
C VAL A 62 -0.07 13.48 -33.37
N THR A 63 0.79 12.93 -34.24
CA THR A 63 0.34 12.19 -35.42
C THR A 63 1.05 10.85 -35.56
N GLU A 64 0.29 9.81 -35.92
CA GLU A 64 0.79 8.47 -36.28
C GLU A 64 1.92 8.56 -37.32
N GLN A 65 1.87 9.57 -38.19
CA GLN A 65 2.88 9.88 -39.19
C GLN A 65 4.20 10.43 -38.61
N ALA A 66 4.17 11.20 -37.52
CA ALA A 66 5.37 11.71 -36.86
C ALA A 66 6.03 10.64 -35.98
N LEU A 67 5.20 9.83 -35.29
CA LEU A 67 5.66 8.62 -34.59
C LEU A 67 6.22 7.59 -35.57
N SER A 68 5.59 7.46 -36.76
CA SER A 68 6.19 7.15 -38.08
C SER A 68 7.70 7.03 -38.15
N ASP A 69 8.30 8.20 -37.99
CA ASP A 69 9.65 8.50 -38.43
C ASP A 69 10.65 8.49 -37.26
N ASP A 70 10.16 8.51 -36.01
CA ASP A 70 10.99 8.50 -34.79
C ASP A 70 10.97 7.15 -34.05
N LEU A 71 11.87 6.27 -34.48
CA LEU A 71 12.13 4.97 -33.84
C LEU A 71 12.49 5.10 -32.34
N ALA A 72 13.20 6.16 -31.95
CA ALA A 72 13.64 6.36 -30.58
C ALA A 72 12.47 6.72 -29.67
N CYS A 73 11.55 7.56 -30.14
CA CYS A 73 10.31 7.86 -29.42
C CYS A 73 9.47 6.59 -29.20
N ARG A 74 9.29 5.76 -30.24
CA ARG A 74 8.57 4.47 -30.13
C ARG A 74 9.20 3.52 -29.11
N GLN A 75 10.53 3.37 -29.18
CA GLN A 75 11.26 2.52 -28.25
C GLN A 75 11.13 3.01 -26.81
N ASN A 76 11.12 4.33 -26.60
CA ASN A 76 10.89 4.92 -25.29
C ASN A 76 9.48 4.59 -24.77
N ILE A 77 8.43 4.84 -25.55
CA ILE A 77 7.03 4.52 -25.17
C ILE A 77 6.89 3.03 -24.85
N TRP A 78 7.38 2.16 -25.72
CA TRP A 78 7.35 0.71 -25.52
C TRP A 78 8.06 0.29 -24.22
N SER A 79 9.25 0.85 -23.95
CA SER A 79 9.99 0.55 -22.73
C SER A 79 9.22 1.01 -21.49
N LYS A 80 8.60 2.19 -21.52
CA LYS A 80 7.84 2.75 -20.40
C LYS A 80 6.55 1.97 -20.11
N LEU A 81 5.84 1.54 -21.15
CA LEU A 81 4.68 0.67 -20.99
C LEU A 81 5.05 -0.68 -20.35
N ARG A 82 6.18 -1.27 -20.77
CA ARG A 82 6.68 -2.51 -20.15
C ARG A 82 7.07 -2.32 -18.70
N GLU A 83 7.66 -1.18 -18.37
CA GLU A 83 8.02 -0.81 -17.01
C GLU A 83 6.76 -0.70 -16.12
N ILE A 84 5.73 0.03 -16.57
CA ILE A 84 4.44 0.15 -15.86
C ILE A 84 3.79 -1.22 -15.68
N LYS A 85 3.69 -2.03 -16.74
CA LYS A 85 3.16 -3.40 -16.64
C LYS A 85 3.94 -4.26 -15.65
N HIS A 86 5.27 -4.12 -15.60
CA HIS A 86 6.11 -4.85 -14.66
C HIS A 86 5.89 -4.40 -13.21
N ILE A 87 5.68 -3.10 -12.97
CA ILE A 87 5.34 -2.57 -11.65
C ILE A 87 4.02 -3.17 -11.17
N ILE A 88 2.97 -3.12 -12.00
CA ILE A 88 1.64 -3.65 -11.66
C ILE A 88 1.70 -5.15 -11.32
N ASN A 89 2.35 -5.97 -12.16
CA ASN A 89 2.53 -7.40 -11.88
C ASN A 89 3.29 -7.70 -10.58
N ARG A 90 4.14 -6.77 -10.10
CA ARG A 90 4.88 -6.93 -8.85
C ARG A 90 4.09 -6.48 -7.62
N LEU A 91 3.00 -5.73 -7.81
CA LEU A 91 2.12 -5.29 -6.72
C LEU A 91 1.14 -6.39 -6.32
N GLU A 92 0.68 -7.22 -7.26
CA GLU A 92 -0.26 -8.31 -6.99
C GLU A 92 0.21 -9.27 -5.86
N PRO A 93 1.45 -9.81 -5.86
CA PRO A 93 1.91 -10.65 -4.76
C PRO A 93 1.93 -9.93 -3.41
N LEU A 94 2.20 -8.61 -3.39
CA LEU A 94 2.20 -7.83 -2.15
C LEU A 94 0.78 -7.66 -1.60
N CYS A 95 -0.19 -7.44 -2.46
CA CYS A 95 -1.59 -7.37 -2.07
C CYS A 95 -2.10 -8.71 -1.55
N ASN A 96 -1.74 -9.83 -2.19
CA ASN A 96 -2.10 -11.16 -1.68
C ASN A 96 -1.50 -11.44 -0.29
N LEU A 97 -0.21 -11.12 -0.09
CA LEU A 97 0.43 -11.21 1.23
C LEU A 97 -0.24 -10.31 2.27
N LEU A 98 -0.66 -9.11 1.87
CA LEU A 98 -1.34 -8.15 2.72
C LEU A 98 -2.71 -8.68 3.18
N VAL A 99 -3.51 -9.23 2.26
CA VAL A 99 -4.81 -9.84 2.58
C VAL A 99 -4.62 -11.02 3.54
N ASP A 100 -3.66 -11.90 3.26
CA ASP A 100 -3.38 -13.07 4.10
C ASP A 100 -2.92 -12.67 5.51
N ALA A 101 -1.96 -11.76 5.64
CA ALA A 101 -1.49 -11.28 6.93
C ALA A 101 -2.61 -10.58 7.72
N THR A 102 -3.43 -9.76 7.05
CA THR A 102 -4.56 -9.08 7.67
C THR A 102 -5.61 -10.06 8.20
N ARG A 103 -5.88 -11.13 7.44
CA ARG A 103 -6.75 -12.23 7.86
C ARG A 103 -6.20 -12.98 9.07
N CYS A 104 -4.91 -13.35 9.07
CA CYS A 104 -4.26 -14.00 10.22
C CYS A 104 -4.36 -13.12 11.49
N ILE A 105 -4.16 -11.80 11.34
CA ILE A 105 -4.30 -10.85 12.44
C ILE A 105 -5.73 -10.87 12.99
N LEU A 106 -6.74 -10.77 12.12
CA LEU A 106 -8.16 -10.81 12.54
C LEU A 106 -8.51 -12.12 13.28
N GLU A 107 -8.05 -13.27 12.79
CA GLU A 107 -8.24 -14.57 13.44
C GLU A 107 -7.60 -14.64 14.84
N ALA A 108 -6.46 -13.97 15.03
CA ALA A 108 -5.81 -13.86 16.34
C ALA A 108 -6.63 -13.01 17.33
N PHE A 109 -7.29 -11.94 16.86
CA PHE A 109 -8.20 -11.14 17.70
C PHE A 109 -9.41 -11.96 18.16
N ASP A 110 -10.03 -12.74 17.26
CA ASP A 110 -11.15 -13.62 17.60
C ASP A 110 -10.75 -14.65 18.66
N SER A 111 -9.56 -15.23 18.53
CA SER A 111 -9.04 -16.25 19.45
C SER A 111 -8.74 -15.69 20.85
N THR A 112 -8.26 -14.44 20.92
CA THR A 112 -7.91 -13.77 22.18
C THR A 112 -9.16 -13.40 23.00
N GLY A 113 -10.25 -13.02 22.33
CA GLY A 113 -11.54 -12.74 22.98
C GLY A 113 -12.17 -13.95 23.69
N HIS A 114 -11.94 -15.16 23.17
CA HIS A 114 -12.48 -16.40 23.75
C HIS A 114 -11.74 -16.84 25.03
N MET A 115 -10.43 -16.60 25.12
CA MET A 115 -9.62 -16.94 26.29
C MET A 115 -9.93 -16.05 27.51
N ALA A 116 -10.25 -14.77 27.30
CA ALA A 116 -10.68 -13.86 28.36
C ALA A 116 -12.06 -14.24 28.95
N GLY A 117 -12.94 -14.84 28.14
CA GLY A 117 -14.24 -15.35 28.59
C GLY A 117 -14.16 -16.63 29.43
N MET A 118 -13.16 -17.48 29.18
CA MET A 118 -13.00 -18.78 29.87
C MET A 118 -12.35 -18.65 31.27
N GLN A 119 -11.51 -17.63 31.49
CA GLN A 119 -10.92 -17.36 32.82
C GLN A 119 -11.88 -16.72 33.84
N ARG A 120 -13.07 -16.25 33.43
CA ARG A 120 -14.09 -15.70 34.34
C ARG A 120 -15.04 -16.72 34.95
N ARG A 121 -14.87 -18.01 34.67
CA ARG A 121 -15.61 -19.10 35.31
C ARG A 121 -14.65 -20.10 35.97
N SER A 122 -14.11 -19.75 37.12
CA SER A 122 -13.75 -20.74 38.14
C SER A 122 -13.95 -20.19 39.55
N PRO A 123 -14.55 -20.98 40.46
CA PRO A 123 -15.00 -20.52 41.76
C PRO A 123 -13.83 -20.38 42.73
N ALA A 124 -13.97 -19.39 43.62
CA ALA A 124 -13.08 -19.12 44.74
C ALA A 124 -12.71 -20.40 45.50
N THR A 125 -11.42 -20.73 45.52
CA THR A 125 -10.82 -21.56 46.55
C THR A 125 -9.77 -20.73 47.26
N LYS A 126 -10.14 -20.25 48.46
CA LYS A 126 -9.23 -19.67 49.44
C LYS A 126 -8.23 -20.75 49.84
N ASN A 127 -6.94 -20.44 49.78
CA ASN A 127 -6.00 -20.92 50.79
C ASN A 127 -4.81 -19.96 50.90
N GLU A 128 -4.77 -19.30 52.04
CA GLU A 128 -3.61 -18.59 52.56
C GLU A 128 -2.52 -19.60 52.91
N ASN A 129 -1.27 -19.34 52.49
CA ASN A 129 -0.11 -19.43 53.38
C ASN A 129 1.15 -18.81 52.75
N THR A 130 1.54 -17.71 53.37
CA THR A 130 2.82 -16.98 53.44
C THR A 130 4.10 -17.83 53.45
N LEU A 131 5.12 -17.47 52.64
CA LEU A 131 6.27 -16.59 53.01
C LEU A 131 7.34 -16.54 51.88
N PRO A 132 8.24 -15.52 51.89
CA PRO A 132 9.00 -15.03 50.73
C PRO A 132 10.47 -15.47 50.73
N ARG A 133 11.08 -15.59 49.54
CA ARG A 133 12.55 -15.50 49.42
C ARG A 133 13.02 -15.17 48.00
N VAL A 134 13.50 -13.93 47.87
CA VAL A 134 14.72 -13.48 47.17
C VAL A 134 15.29 -14.43 46.10
N THR A 135 15.14 -14.05 44.83
CA THR A 135 16.12 -14.36 43.79
C THR A 135 16.09 -13.30 42.68
N ALA A 136 17.24 -12.64 42.51
CA ALA A 136 17.79 -12.02 41.29
C ALA A 136 16.87 -11.04 40.51
N MET A 137 17.11 -9.71 40.49
CA MET A 137 18.33 -9.06 39.98
C MET A 137 18.97 -9.84 38.82
N VAL A 138 18.22 -9.96 37.73
CA VAL A 138 18.78 -10.05 36.38
C VAL A 138 18.11 -8.96 35.56
N GLN A 139 18.96 -8.16 34.92
CA GLN A 139 18.63 -7.06 34.05
C GLN A 139 17.79 -7.53 32.85
N SER A 140 16.84 -6.68 32.47
CA SER A 140 16.49 -6.42 31.07
C SER A 140 15.93 -5.00 31.08
N GLU A 141 16.71 -3.92 31.02
CA GLU A 141 17.37 -3.38 29.80
C GLU A 141 16.54 -3.44 28.49
N ASP A 142 15.28 -3.91 28.54
CA ASP A 142 14.34 -3.94 27.40
C ASP A 142 13.18 -2.93 27.58
N GLN A 143 13.23 -2.09 28.63
CA GLN A 143 12.18 -1.10 28.96
C GLN A 143 12.43 0.30 28.38
N ASP A 144 13.51 0.54 27.63
CA ASP A 144 13.84 1.87 27.10
C ASP A 144 13.21 2.19 25.73
N TRP A 145 12.58 1.21 25.07
CA TRP A 145 11.89 1.43 23.78
C TRP A 145 10.39 1.73 23.92
N GLU A 146 9.85 1.74 25.14
CA GLU A 146 8.44 2.07 25.43
C GLU A 146 8.22 3.56 25.71
N GLN A 147 9.07 4.45 25.19
CA GLN A 147 8.68 5.85 25.15
C GLN A 147 7.53 5.99 24.16
N PRO A 148 6.36 6.52 24.56
CA PRO A 148 5.35 6.94 23.59
C PRO A 148 6.08 7.87 22.62
N LEU A 149 6.15 7.47 21.36
CA LEU A 149 6.72 8.28 20.29
C LEU A 149 6.24 9.71 20.49
N ASN A 150 7.19 10.65 20.62
CA ASN A 150 6.89 12.08 20.78
C ASN A 150 5.76 12.41 19.80
N GLN A 151 4.62 12.89 20.31
CA GLN A 151 3.43 13.18 19.51
C GLN A 151 3.79 14.04 18.29
N GLU A 152 4.78 14.91 18.47
CA GLU A 152 5.39 15.72 17.41
C GLU A 152 6.00 14.88 16.26
N HIS A 153 6.73 13.79 16.55
CA HIS A 153 7.29 12.90 15.53
C HIS A 153 6.20 12.16 14.75
N TRP A 154 5.12 11.77 15.44
CA TRP A 154 3.95 11.18 14.79
C TRP A 154 3.26 12.17 13.86
N GLU A 155 3.00 13.40 14.33
CA GLU A 155 2.39 14.46 13.53
C GLU A 155 3.26 14.83 12.32
N GLN A 156 4.59 14.87 12.48
CA GLN A 156 5.53 15.07 11.39
C GLN A 156 5.48 13.93 10.37
N ALA A 157 5.49 12.67 10.82
CA ALA A 157 5.39 11.50 9.96
C ALA A 157 4.08 11.49 9.15
N LEU A 158 2.95 11.76 9.82
CA LEU A 158 1.64 11.84 9.18
C LEU A 158 1.58 13.00 8.17
N THR A 159 2.11 14.17 8.52
CA THR A 159 2.16 15.32 7.61
C THR A 159 2.98 15.01 6.37
N ALA A 160 4.15 14.37 6.52
CA ALA A 160 4.99 13.96 5.41
C ALA A 160 4.26 12.95 4.49
N LEU A 161 3.54 12.00 5.09
CA LEU A 161 2.75 11.03 4.34
C LEU A 161 1.61 11.70 3.56
N ILE A 162 0.79 12.53 4.22
CA ILE A 162 -0.33 13.25 3.58
C ILE A 162 0.17 14.14 2.45
N THR A 163 1.28 14.85 2.66
CA THR A 163 1.90 15.70 1.61
C THR A 163 2.34 14.87 0.41
N CYS A 164 2.87 13.66 0.64
CA CYS A 164 3.23 12.74 -0.43
C CYS A 164 1.99 12.29 -1.22
N LEU A 165 0.92 11.90 -0.52
CA LEU A 165 -0.33 11.48 -1.17
C LEU A 165 -0.97 12.61 -1.97
N SER A 166 -0.97 13.84 -1.45
CA SER A 166 -1.43 15.00 -2.23
C SER A 166 -0.56 15.26 -3.45
N THR A 167 0.74 14.97 -3.37
CA THR A 167 1.66 15.06 -4.52
C THR A 167 1.33 14.01 -5.57
N TRP A 168 0.94 12.78 -5.18
CA TRP A 168 0.48 11.76 -6.11
C TRP A 168 -0.76 12.23 -6.88
N GLN A 169 -1.77 12.74 -6.16
CA GLN A 169 -3.01 13.29 -6.75
C GLN A 169 -2.74 14.48 -7.67
N GLN A 170 -1.89 15.42 -7.23
CA GLN A 170 -1.54 16.58 -8.03
C GLN A 170 -0.76 16.17 -9.29
N SER A 171 0.19 15.24 -9.16
CA SER A 171 0.97 14.72 -10.30
C SER A 171 0.03 14.10 -11.33
N TYR A 172 -0.82 13.16 -10.91
CA TYR A 172 -1.72 12.44 -11.82
C TYR A 172 -2.75 13.35 -12.50
N SER A 173 -3.35 14.28 -11.76
CA SER A 173 -4.35 15.23 -12.31
C SER A 173 -3.80 16.20 -13.35
N GLN A 174 -2.47 16.37 -13.42
CA GLN A 174 -1.80 17.20 -14.42
C GLN A 174 -1.39 16.42 -15.68
N LEU A 175 -1.47 15.09 -15.66
CA LEU A 175 -1.10 14.27 -16.80
C LEU A 175 -2.19 14.30 -17.88
N ALA A 176 -1.77 14.13 -19.13
CA ALA A 176 -2.70 13.90 -20.23
C ALA A 176 -3.37 12.53 -20.07
N HIS A 177 -4.65 12.44 -20.43
CA HIS A 177 -5.38 11.18 -20.37
C HIS A 177 -4.83 10.15 -21.37
N PHE A 178 -4.87 8.87 -21.01
CA PHE A 178 -4.49 7.77 -21.89
C PHE A 178 -5.32 7.77 -23.18
N ILE A 179 -6.61 8.05 -23.08
CA ILE A 179 -7.50 8.10 -24.25
C ILE A 179 -7.06 9.18 -25.26
N ASP A 180 -6.61 10.33 -24.77
CA ASP A 180 -6.15 11.44 -25.62
C ASP A 180 -4.75 11.16 -26.18
N HIS A 181 -3.88 10.62 -25.33
CA HIS A 181 -2.49 10.32 -25.67
C HIS A 181 -2.36 9.21 -26.72
N PHE A 182 -3.25 8.21 -26.67
CA PHE A 182 -3.27 7.06 -27.59
C PHE A 182 -4.50 7.05 -28.50
N ALA A 183 -5.09 8.22 -28.77
CA ALA A 183 -6.33 8.35 -29.55
C ALA A 183 -6.28 7.64 -30.93
N TYR A 184 -5.13 7.66 -31.59
CA TYR A 184 -4.93 7.00 -32.89
C TYR A 184 -4.94 5.46 -32.81
N VAL A 185 -4.63 4.89 -31.63
CA VAL A 185 -4.63 3.44 -31.39
C VAL A 185 -6.01 2.93 -30.95
N LEU A 186 -6.87 3.82 -30.46
CA LEU A 186 -8.19 3.50 -29.91
C LEU A 186 -9.06 2.60 -30.80
N PRO A 187 -9.11 2.76 -32.14
CA PRO A 187 -9.89 1.84 -32.99
C PRO A 187 -9.41 0.38 -32.94
N THR A 188 -8.13 0.17 -32.60
CA THR A 188 -7.51 -1.16 -32.48
C THR A 188 -7.57 -1.69 -31.05
N ILE A 189 -7.56 -0.80 -30.05
CA ILE A 189 -7.57 -1.16 -28.62
C ILE A 189 -8.69 -0.37 -27.90
N PRO A 190 -9.95 -0.84 -27.97
CA PRO A 190 -11.09 -0.13 -27.36
C PRO A 190 -11.03 -0.07 -25.82
N SER A 191 -10.35 -1.02 -25.18
CA SER A 191 -10.19 -1.08 -23.72
C SER A 191 -9.34 0.05 -23.14
N LEU A 192 -8.62 0.81 -23.98
CA LEU A 192 -7.89 2.01 -23.55
C LEU A 192 -8.79 3.04 -22.86
N THR A 193 -10.08 3.07 -23.21
CA THR A 193 -11.07 3.97 -22.60
C THR A 193 -11.20 3.79 -21.09
N GLN A 194 -10.76 2.65 -20.55
CA GLN A 194 -10.88 2.31 -19.12
C GLN A 194 -9.62 2.67 -18.32
N LEU A 195 -8.46 2.87 -18.97
CA LEU A 195 -7.19 3.03 -18.25
C LEU A 195 -7.16 4.24 -17.33
N ASP A 196 -7.70 5.38 -17.78
CA ASP A 196 -7.75 6.60 -16.98
C ASP A 196 -8.55 6.40 -15.67
N GLU A 197 -9.70 5.73 -15.78
CA GLU A 197 -10.56 5.38 -14.65
C GLU A 197 -9.85 4.39 -13.71
N VAL A 198 -9.25 3.33 -14.27
CA VAL A 198 -8.54 2.30 -13.50
C VAL A 198 -7.39 2.89 -12.69
N PHE A 199 -6.55 3.74 -13.31
CA PHE A 199 -5.47 4.42 -12.60
C PHE A 199 -5.98 5.46 -11.60
N ASN A 200 -7.14 6.07 -11.81
CA ASN A 200 -7.75 6.94 -10.81
C ASN A 200 -8.22 6.13 -9.59
N ILE A 201 -8.89 5.01 -9.80
CA ILE A 201 -9.36 4.13 -8.72
C ILE A 201 -8.17 3.55 -7.93
N LEU A 202 -7.10 3.13 -8.62
CA LEU A 202 -5.86 2.68 -7.95
C LEU A 202 -5.29 3.75 -7.02
N LEU A 203 -5.30 5.01 -7.47
CA LEU A 203 -4.78 6.14 -6.71
C LEU A 203 -5.66 6.40 -5.48
N ASP A 204 -6.98 6.36 -5.65
CA ASP A 204 -7.94 6.58 -4.57
C ASP A 204 -7.87 5.46 -3.52
N SER A 205 -7.78 4.20 -3.93
CA SER A 205 -7.62 3.07 -3.02
C SER A 205 -6.30 3.12 -2.25
N ALA A 206 -5.19 3.43 -2.93
CA ALA A 206 -3.91 3.62 -2.25
C ALA A 206 -3.95 4.81 -1.28
N GLY A 207 -4.54 5.93 -1.71
CA GLY A 207 -4.75 7.11 -0.86
C GLY A 207 -5.57 6.78 0.38
N THR A 208 -6.60 5.94 0.25
CA THR A 208 -7.43 5.48 1.37
C THR A 208 -6.62 4.61 2.35
N ILE A 209 -5.84 3.65 1.86
CA ILE A 209 -4.99 2.80 2.71
C ILE A 209 -4.02 3.64 3.53
N PHE A 210 -3.23 4.49 2.87
CA PHE A 210 -2.13 5.21 3.51
C PHE A 210 -2.58 6.49 4.21
N GLY A 211 -3.59 7.19 3.68
CA GLY A 211 -4.06 8.47 4.20
C GLY A 211 -5.15 8.35 5.26
N GLU A 212 -5.89 7.25 5.27
CA GLU A 212 -7.03 7.08 6.19
C GLU A 212 -6.91 5.85 7.07
N ILE A 213 -6.76 4.65 6.50
CA ILE A 213 -6.86 3.40 7.25
C ILE A 213 -5.69 3.26 8.23
N LEU A 214 -4.45 3.38 7.75
CA LEU A 214 -3.27 3.23 8.62
C LEU A 214 -3.22 4.28 9.74
N PRO A 215 -3.39 5.60 9.48
CA PRO A 215 -3.38 6.59 10.55
C PRO A 215 -4.50 6.38 11.58
N LYS A 216 -5.71 5.97 11.13
CA LYS A 216 -6.83 5.66 12.02
C LYS A 216 -6.55 4.42 12.86
N ALA A 217 -5.92 3.37 12.33
CA ALA A 217 -5.66 2.13 13.07
C ALA A 217 -4.74 2.36 14.28
N ILE A 218 -3.79 3.26 14.12
CA ILE A 218 -2.81 3.58 15.16
C ILE A 218 -3.39 4.57 16.18
N SER A 219 -4.12 5.59 15.72
CA SER A 219 -4.84 6.50 16.60
C SER A 219 -5.92 5.77 17.42
N ALA A 220 -6.54 4.76 16.82
CA ALA A 220 -7.50 3.87 17.45
C ALA A 220 -6.83 2.99 18.52
N GLY A 221 -5.61 2.50 18.29
CA GLY A 221 -4.88 1.69 19.26
C GLY A 221 -4.59 2.35 20.61
N GLN A 222 -4.76 3.68 20.72
CA GLN A 222 -4.63 4.43 21.96
C GLN A 222 -5.98 4.72 22.67
N MET A 223 -7.12 4.58 21.98
CA MET A 223 -8.44 5.10 22.44
C MET A 223 -9.66 4.21 22.12
N VAL A 224 -9.54 3.16 21.31
CA VAL A 224 -10.64 2.39 20.71
C VAL A 224 -10.58 0.91 21.12
N ASP A 225 -11.73 0.25 21.14
CA ASP A 225 -11.86 -1.18 21.39
C ASP A 225 -11.33 -2.04 20.22
N ASP A 226 -11.14 -3.33 20.48
CA ASP A 226 -10.66 -4.27 19.46
C ASP A 226 -11.60 -4.34 18.23
N ALA A 227 -12.88 -3.95 18.37
CA ALA A 227 -13.85 -3.92 17.27
C ALA A 227 -13.57 -2.80 16.26
N GLY A 228 -13.13 -1.63 16.73
CA GLY A 228 -12.70 -0.55 15.83
C GLY A 228 -11.44 -0.91 15.05
N VAL A 229 -10.49 -1.62 15.67
CA VAL A 229 -9.29 -2.11 14.96
C VAL A 229 -9.66 -3.18 13.94
N ALA A 230 -10.55 -4.12 14.29
CA ALA A 230 -11.05 -5.12 13.35
C ALA A 230 -11.73 -4.48 12.12
N THR A 231 -12.52 -3.43 12.33
CA THR A 231 -13.16 -2.66 11.24
C THR A 231 -12.12 -2.11 10.26
N LEU A 232 -11.03 -1.53 10.79
CA LEU A 232 -9.96 -0.96 9.95
C LEU A 232 -9.16 -2.04 9.21
N LEU A 233 -9.01 -3.23 9.79
CA LEU A 233 -8.40 -4.37 9.09
C LEU A 233 -9.31 -4.90 7.98
N PHE A 234 -10.65 -4.91 8.17
CA PHE A 234 -11.58 -5.22 7.08
C PHE A 234 -11.52 -4.17 5.97
N ASP A 235 -11.48 -2.88 6.32
CA ASP A 235 -11.30 -1.81 5.34
C ASP A 235 -10.00 -1.97 4.55
N LEU A 236 -8.91 -2.38 5.23
CA LEU A 236 -7.63 -2.68 4.58
C LEU A 236 -7.75 -3.82 3.58
N MET A 237 -8.39 -4.93 3.94
CA MET A 237 -8.66 -6.04 3.01
C MET A 237 -9.48 -5.56 1.81
N GLN A 238 -10.57 -4.84 2.05
CA GLN A 238 -11.45 -4.35 0.99
C GLN A 238 -10.70 -3.43 0.00
N GLN A 239 -9.89 -2.50 0.49
CA GLN A 239 -9.09 -1.64 -0.39
C GLN A 239 -8.01 -2.42 -1.13
N THR A 240 -7.45 -3.46 -0.50
CA THR A 240 -6.45 -4.33 -1.14
C THR A 240 -7.08 -5.17 -2.25
N ASP A 241 -8.27 -5.71 -2.05
CA ASP A 241 -9.04 -6.42 -3.07
C ASP A 241 -9.41 -5.50 -4.23
N GLN A 242 -9.77 -4.24 -3.94
CA GLN A 242 -10.02 -3.24 -4.96
C GLN A 242 -8.77 -2.96 -5.80
N LEU A 243 -7.58 -2.84 -5.17
CA LEU A 243 -6.31 -2.69 -5.89
C LEU A 243 -6.04 -3.88 -6.82
N LEU A 244 -6.24 -5.12 -6.34
CA LEU A 244 -6.07 -6.34 -7.14
C LEU A 244 -6.95 -6.33 -8.40
N LEU A 245 -8.24 -6.01 -8.24
CA LEU A 245 -9.18 -5.93 -9.36
C LEU A 245 -8.73 -4.90 -10.40
N GLN A 246 -8.23 -3.75 -9.94
CA GLN A 246 -7.75 -2.70 -10.84
C GLN A 246 -6.43 -3.04 -11.51
N PHE A 247 -5.54 -3.78 -10.85
CA PHE A 247 -4.33 -4.30 -11.50
C PHE A 247 -4.69 -5.19 -12.68
N ASP A 248 -5.61 -6.14 -12.49
CA ASP A 248 -6.09 -7.01 -13.57
C ASP A 248 -6.72 -6.20 -14.72
N ALA A 249 -7.55 -5.20 -14.40
CA ALA A 249 -8.18 -4.33 -15.38
C ALA A 249 -7.17 -3.49 -16.19
N ALA A 250 -6.04 -3.11 -15.60
CA ALA A 250 -4.99 -2.36 -16.28
C ALA A 250 -4.13 -3.22 -17.22
N LEU A 251 -3.98 -4.52 -16.93
CA LEU A 251 -3.01 -5.37 -17.64
C LEU A 251 -3.37 -5.63 -19.11
N GLU A 252 -4.65 -5.81 -19.43
CA GLU A 252 -5.13 -6.06 -20.79
C GLU A 252 -4.83 -4.89 -21.75
N PRO A 253 -5.28 -3.65 -21.49
CA PRO A 253 -5.01 -2.53 -22.38
C PRO A 253 -3.50 -2.18 -22.44
N LEU A 254 -2.77 -2.31 -21.32
CA LEU A 254 -1.31 -2.13 -21.33
C LEU A 254 -0.61 -3.18 -22.20
N HIS A 255 -1.06 -4.44 -22.15
CA HIS A 255 -0.48 -5.49 -22.98
C HIS A 255 -0.71 -5.21 -24.46
N ALA A 256 -1.92 -4.81 -24.83
CA ALA A 256 -2.27 -4.48 -26.21
C ALA A 256 -1.45 -3.29 -26.73
N LEU A 257 -1.20 -2.25 -25.92
CA LEU A 257 -0.31 -1.15 -26.29
C LEU A 257 1.13 -1.63 -26.52
N ILE A 258 1.66 -2.46 -25.63
CA ILE A 258 3.01 -3.01 -25.77
C ILE A 258 3.14 -3.79 -27.08
N GLU A 259 2.14 -4.60 -27.43
CA GLU A 259 2.13 -5.34 -28.70
C GLU A 259 2.04 -4.41 -29.91
N HIS A 260 1.20 -3.39 -29.85
CA HIS A 260 1.07 -2.39 -30.92
C HIS A 260 2.41 -1.72 -31.24
N PHE A 261 3.11 -1.23 -30.20
CA PHE A 261 4.44 -0.63 -30.38
C PHE A 261 5.53 -1.65 -30.72
N ALA A 262 5.38 -2.92 -30.34
CA ALA A 262 6.33 -3.98 -30.70
C ALA A 262 6.27 -4.32 -32.20
N LEU A 263 5.06 -4.46 -32.77
CA LEU A 263 4.84 -4.81 -34.17
C LEU A 263 5.35 -3.73 -35.13
N MET A 264 5.39 -2.48 -34.68
CA MET A 264 5.92 -1.35 -35.44
C MET A 264 7.45 -1.33 -35.56
N PHE A 265 8.18 -2.20 -34.85
CA PHE A 265 9.62 -2.41 -35.06
C PHE A 265 9.93 -3.41 -36.18
N HIS A 266 8.93 -4.14 -36.70
CA HIS A 266 9.13 -5.24 -37.65
C HIS A 266 8.56 -4.92 -39.05
N ARG A 267 8.09 -3.69 -39.26
CA ARG A 267 7.69 -3.15 -40.57
C ARG A 267 8.75 -2.17 -41.06
#